data_AF-A0A356EM72-F1
#
_entry.id   AF-A0A356EM72-F1
#
_cell.length_a   1.000
_cell.length_b   1.000
_cell.length_c   1.000
_cell.angle_alpha   90.00
_cell.angle_beta   90.00
_cell.angle_gamma   90.00
#
_symmetry.space_group_name_H-M   'P 1'
#
loop_
_entity.id
_entity.type
_entity.pdbx_description
1 polymer ?
#
loop_
_entity_poly.entity_id
_entity_poly.type
_entity_poly.pdbx_seq_one_letter_code
_entity_poly.pdbx_strand_id
1 'polypeptide(L)'
;MDRSAGASNGRPPAQQHKRGIVMREFTALAAFFRILFHSDFAQKVRQLLDGQAVCEKPAIAAPAPPTPKASPAPKARPTRGQAVSLLAALQREARFVDFVQESLDSYSDAQIGAAARDVHRDCGKVLDRMFALKPVLNDQEGATLEVPAGYDTGCYRLTGDVTGEPPFRGVMVHHGWKATRCDVPQWSGSEMAALIVAPAEVELRTS
;
A
#
# COMPACT_ATOMS: atom_id res chain seq x y z
N MET A 1 36.25 -71.47 44.75
CA MET A 1 34.88 -71.24 45.23
C MET A 1 34.82 -69.84 45.82
N ASP A 2 33.69 -69.17 45.58
CA ASP A 2 33.17 -67.96 46.22
C ASP A 2 33.80 -66.56 46.00
N ARG A 3 33.08 -65.82 45.14
CA ARG A 3 32.32 -64.58 45.41
C ARG A 3 32.88 -63.47 46.32
N SER A 4 32.88 -62.29 45.69
CA SER A 4 32.21 -61.03 46.12
C SER A 4 33.00 -59.95 46.86
N ALA A 5 32.77 -58.74 46.32
CA ALA A 5 32.55 -57.44 46.97
C ALA A 5 33.70 -56.41 46.97
N GLY A 6 33.35 -55.19 46.52
CA GLY A 6 34.13 -53.96 46.56
C GLY A 6 33.77 -53.06 45.38
N ALA A 7 32.69 -52.27 45.47
CA ALA A 7 32.71 -50.80 45.67
C ALA A 7 33.28 -50.02 44.47
N SER A 8 32.78 -48.89 43.99
CA SER A 8 31.67 -47.97 44.27
C SER A 8 31.86 -46.85 43.23
N ASN A 9 30.82 -46.41 42.51
CA ASN A 9 30.69 -44.97 42.23
C ASN A 9 29.28 -44.59 41.81
N GLY A 10 28.79 -43.47 42.37
CA GLY A 10 27.37 -43.17 42.52
C GLY A 10 26.68 -42.36 41.42
N ARG A 11 25.34 -42.31 41.53
CA ARG A 11 24.47 -41.17 41.17
C ARG A 11 23.06 -41.36 41.77
N PRO A 12 22.41 -40.33 42.35
CA PRO A 12 21.05 -40.43 42.91
C PRO A 12 19.93 -40.34 41.84
N PRO A 13 18.66 -40.65 42.19
CA PRO A 13 17.65 -41.15 41.27
C PRO A 13 16.83 -40.06 40.55
N ALA A 14 16.20 -40.49 39.45
CA ALA A 14 15.24 -39.75 38.65
C ALA A 14 13.97 -39.39 39.45
N GLN A 15 13.59 -38.12 39.40
CA GLN A 15 12.25 -37.66 39.76
C GLN A 15 11.54 -37.14 38.52
N GLN A 16 10.51 -37.85 38.07
CA GLN A 16 9.62 -37.40 37.00
C GLN A 16 8.18 -37.78 37.34
N HIS A 17 7.46 -36.88 38.03
CA HIS A 17 5.99 -36.85 38.02
C HIS A 17 5.42 -35.53 38.59
N LYS A 18 4.85 -34.68 37.72
CA LYS A 18 3.70 -33.77 37.97
C LYS A 18 3.49 -32.81 36.78
N ARG A 19 2.81 -33.27 35.71
CA ARG A 19 2.15 -32.41 34.70
C ARG A 19 0.91 -33.14 34.17
N GLY A 20 -0.22 -33.08 34.88
CA GLY A 20 -1.39 -33.90 34.54
C GLY A 20 -2.78 -33.30 34.73
N ILE A 21 -2.96 -32.11 35.32
CA ILE A 21 -4.32 -31.63 35.65
C ILE A 21 -4.67 -30.26 35.01
N VAL A 22 -3.71 -29.36 34.80
CA VAL A 22 -4.01 -27.97 34.35
C VAL A 22 -4.23 -27.82 32.82
N MET A 23 -3.95 -28.84 32.02
CA MET A 23 -4.00 -28.71 30.54
C MET A 23 -5.39 -29.01 29.92
N ARG A 24 -6.25 -29.79 30.59
CA ARG A 24 -7.48 -30.32 29.99
C ARG A 24 -8.61 -29.30 29.95
N GLU A 25 -8.72 -28.46 30.98
CA GLU A 25 -9.80 -27.47 31.10
C GLU A 25 -9.64 -26.33 30.09
N PHE A 26 -8.43 -25.78 29.96
CA PHE A 26 -8.12 -24.80 28.92
C PHE A 26 -8.30 -25.37 27.50
N THR A 27 -8.00 -26.66 27.31
CA THR A 27 -8.21 -27.34 26.02
C THR A 27 -9.68 -27.47 25.67
N ALA A 28 -10.56 -27.77 26.64
CA ALA A 28 -12.00 -27.85 26.42
C ALA A 28 -12.60 -26.48 26.06
N LEU A 29 -12.19 -25.41 26.76
CA LEU A 29 -12.63 -24.05 26.46
C LEU A 29 -12.16 -23.58 25.07
N ALA A 30 -10.89 -23.85 24.73
CA ALA A 30 -10.35 -23.52 23.42
C ALA A 30 -11.03 -24.33 22.29
N ALA A 31 -11.34 -25.61 22.52
CA ALA A 31 -12.07 -26.44 21.58
C ALA A 31 -13.51 -25.91 21.37
N PHE A 32 -14.20 -25.48 22.44
CA PHE A 32 -15.54 -24.90 22.35
C PHE A 32 -15.58 -23.65 21.46
N PHE A 33 -14.70 -22.67 21.69
CA PHE A 33 -14.62 -21.47 20.84
C PHE A 33 -14.24 -21.82 19.40
N ARG A 34 -13.33 -22.79 19.21
CA ARG A 34 -12.91 -23.22 17.87
C ARG A 34 -14.04 -23.91 17.10
N ILE A 35 -14.91 -24.68 17.77
CA ILE A 35 -16.11 -25.28 17.17
C ILE A 35 -17.11 -24.20 16.74
N LEU A 36 -17.30 -23.15 17.54
CA LEU A 36 -18.23 -22.04 17.20
C LEU A 36 -17.77 -21.22 16.00
N PHE A 37 -16.46 -20.98 15.86
CA PHE A 37 -15.93 -20.09 14.83
C PHE A 37 -15.34 -20.80 13.59
N HIS A 38 -15.23 -22.15 13.58
CA HIS A 38 -14.68 -22.91 12.45
C HIS A 38 -15.54 -24.14 12.11
N SER A 39 -16.30 -24.08 11.01
CA SER A 39 -17.20 -25.16 10.53
C SER A 39 -16.47 -26.47 10.26
N ASP A 40 -15.26 -26.42 9.68
CA ASP A 40 -14.50 -27.62 9.31
C ASP A 40 -14.00 -28.38 10.54
N PHE A 41 -13.66 -27.65 11.61
CA PHE A 41 -13.28 -28.25 12.88
C PHE A 41 -14.50 -28.83 13.59
N ALA A 42 -15.65 -28.14 13.56
CA ALA A 42 -16.91 -28.65 14.08
C ALA A 42 -17.33 -29.95 13.40
N GLN A 43 -17.17 -30.07 12.07
CA GLN A 43 -17.45 -31.31 11.34
C GLN A 43 -16.55 -32.46 11.75
N LYS A 44 -15.23 -32.22 11.90
CA LYS A 44 -14.28 -33.26 12.34
C LYS A 44 -14.56 -33.73 13.77
N VAL A 45 -14.86 -32.80 14.68
CA VAL A 45 -15.25 -33.14 16.06
C VAL A 45 -16.56 -33.92 16.08
N ARG A 46 -17.54 -33.55 15.23
CA ARG A 46 -18.81 -34.28 15.10
C ARG A 46 -18.61 -35.71 14.59
N GLN A 47 -17.78 -35.90 13.56
CA GLN A 47 -17.42 -37.23 13.05
C GLN A 47 -16.75 -38.10 14.13
N LEU A 48 -15.86 -37.51 14.93
CA LEU A 48 -15.22 -38.22 16.04
C LEU A 48 -16.21 -38.57 17.18
N LEU A 49 -17.16 -37.69 17.49
CA LEU A 49 -18.21 -37.92 18.49
C LEU A 49 -19.24 -38.97 18.02
N ASP A 50 -19.54 -38.99 16.73
CA ASP A 50 -20.43 -39.98 16.09
C ASP A 50 -19.73 -41.35 15.90
N GLY A 51 -18.52 -41.52 16.45
CA GLY A 51 -17.77 -42.77 16.44
C GLY A 51 -17.16 -43.13 15.09
N GLN A 52 -17.11 -42.19 14.13
CA GLN A 52 -16.48 -42.41 12.84
C GLN A 52 -14.95 -42.28 12.98
N ALA A 53 -14.24 -43.41 12.85
CA ALA A 53 -12.78 -43.42 12.80
C ALA A 53 -12.31 -42.68 11.53
N VAL A 54 -11.52 -41.61 11.70
CA VAL A 54 -10.86 -40.92 10.58
C VAL A 54 -9.70 -41.78 10.10
N CYS A 55 -9.99 -42.75 9.23
CA CYS A 55 -8.99 -43.44 8.44
C CYS A 55 -8.64 -42.58 7.22
N GLU A 56 -7.55 -41.84 7.29
CA GLU A 56 -6.97 -41.17 6.12
C GLU A 56 -6.36 -42.23 5.19
N LYS A 57 -7.11 -42.63 4.16
CA LYS A 57 -6.64 -43.52 3.09
C LYS A 57 -6.04 -42.66 1.97
N PRO A 58 -4.77 -42.86 1.56
CA PRO A 58 -4.22 -42.17 0.40
C PRO A 58 -4.83 -42.79 -0.87
N ALA A 59 -5.73 -42.06 -1.51
CA ALA A 59 -6.32 -42.44 -2.79
C ALA A 59 -5.82 -41.48 -3.88
N ILE A 60 -4.93 -42.00 -4.73
CA ILE A 60 -4.57 -41.40 -6.02
C ILE A 60 -5.73 -41.67 -6.99
N ALA A 61 -6.41 -40.63 -7.50
CA ALA A 61 -7.13 -40.67 -8.78
C ALA A 61 -7.62 -39.27 -9.25
N ALA A 62 -7.08 -38.86 -10.40
CA ALA A 62 -7.63 -38.06 -11.51
C ALA A 62 -8.12 -36.59 -11.32
N PRO A 63 -7.86 -35.71 -12.32
CA PRO A 63 -7.98 -34.26 -12.17
C PRO A 63 -9.40 -33.76 -12.46
N ALA A 64 -9.90 -32.89 -11.57
CA ALA A 64 -11.16 -32.15 -11.73
C ALA A 64 -10.88 -30.63 -11.54
N PRO A 65 -11.74 -29.76 -12.10
CA PRO A 65 -11.41 -28.49 -12.76
C PRO A 65 -10.84 -27.39 -11.84
N PRO A 66 -10.14 -26.37 -12.39
CA PRO A 66 -9.47 -25.36 -11.59
C PRO A 66 -10.51 -24.56 -10.79
N THR A 67 -10.51 -24.78 -9.48
CA THR A 67 -11.24 -23.95 -8.54
C THR A 67 -10.59 -22.55 -8.48
N PRO A 68 -11.38 -21.47 -8.41
CA PRO A 68 -10.85 -20.11 -8.41
C PRO A 68 -9.87 -19.91 -7.25
N LYS A 69 -8.65 -19.45 -7.57
CA LYS A 69 -7.66 -19.02 -6.58
C LYS A 69 -8.34 -18.11 -5.56
N ALA A 70 -8.20 -18.48 -4.29
CA ALA A 70 -8.56 -17.65 -3.15
C ALA A 70 -8.10 -16.20 -3.37
N SER A 71 -9.03 -15.28 -3.21
CA SER A 71 -8.77 -13.84 -3.26
C SER A 71 -7.70 -13.49 -2.20
N PRO A 72 -6.69 -12.67 -2.53
CA PRO A 72 -5.63 -12.32 -1.59
C PRO A 72 -6.20 -11.61 -0.36
N ALA A 73 -5.61 -11.91 0.80
CA ALA A 73 -5.92 -11.30 2.09
C ALA A 73 -5.96 -9.75 2.03
N PRO A 74 -6.71 -9.07 2.92
CA PRO A 74 -6.75 -7.62 3.00
C PRO A 74 -5.34 -7.04 3.18
N LYS A 75 -5.03 -6.06 2.34
CA LYS A 75 -3.73 -5.41 2.13
C LYS A 75 -3.14 -4.85 3.44
N ALA A 76 -1.81 -4.91 3.56
CA ALA A 76 -1.04 -4.20 4.58
C ALA A 76 -1.47 -2.72 4.70
N ARG A 77 -1.49 -2.20 5.93
CA ARG A 77 -1.74 -0.78 6.25
C ARG A 77 -0.72 0.11 5.50
N PRO A 78 -1.11 1.30 5.00
CA PRO A 78 -0.44 1.87 3.85
C PRO A 78 0.94 2.43 4.22
N THR A 79 1.96 1.92 3.53
CA THR A 79 3.09 2.72 3.08
C THR A 79 2.55 4.03 2.50
N ARG A 80 3.10 5.19 2.91
CA ARG A 80 2.72 6.52 2.39
C ARG A 80 2.54 6.47 0.87
N GLY A 81 1.37 6.91 0.40
CA GLY A 81 1.08 6.94 -1.03
C GLY A 81 1.94 7.96 -1.76
N GLN A 82 2.26 7.69 -3.03
CA GLN A 82 3.08 8.59 -3.85
C GLN A 82 2.49 10.01 -3.96
N ALA A 83 1.16 10.16 -3.92
CA ALA A 83 0.51 11.47 -3.89
C ALA A 83 0.90 12.28 -2.64
N VAL A 84 0.94 11.64 -1.47
CA VAL A 84 1.31 12.29 -0.20
C VAL A 84 2.83 12.56 -0.16
N SER A 85 3.64 11.72 -0.79
CA SER A 85 5.08 11.97 -0.99
C SER A 85 5.34 13.16 -1.91
N LEU A 86 4.62 13.26 -3.03
CA LEU A 86 4.69 14.40 -3.94
C LEU A 86 4.28 15.70 -3.23
N LEU A 87 3.16 15.67 -2.50
CA LEU A 87 2.67 16.85 -1.78
C LEU A 87 3.67 17.32 -0.71
N ALA A 88 4.31 16.38 0.01
CA ALA A 88 5.36 16.73 0.97
C ALA A 88 6.63 17.28 0.32
N ALA A 89 7.02 16.78 -0.85
CA ALA A 89 8.13 17.35 -1.58
C ALA A 89 7.82 18.78 -2.04
N LEU A 90 6.62 19.02 -2.59
CA LEU A 90 6.17 20.35 -2.98
C LEU A 90 6.09 21.30 -1.79
N GLN A 91 5.63 20.85 -0.63
CA GLN A 91 5.62 21.68 0.57
C GLN A 91 7.04 21.99 1.06
N ARG A 92 7.89 20.97 1.21
CA ARG A 92 9.25 21.13 1.73
C ARG A 92 10.16 21.98 0.84
N GLU A 93 10.01 21.85 -0.48
CA GLU A 93 10.91 22.48 -1.45
C GLU A 93 10.34 23.77 -2.05
N ALA A 94 9.01 23.99 -1.98
CA ALA A 94 8.37 25.13 -2.61
C ALA A 94 7.27 25.83 -1.78
N ARG A 95 7.03 25.39 -0.52
CA ARG A 95 5.98 25.93 0.35
C ARG A 95 4.57 25.92 -0.28
N PHE A 96 4.33 24.98 -1.18
CA PHE A 96 3.10 24.95 -1.98
C PHE A 96 1.83 24.88 -1.13
N VAL A 97 1.82 24.03 -0.10
CA VAL A 97 0.62 23.84 0.73
C VAL A 97 0.34 25.08 1.56
N ASP A 98 1.38 25.68 2.17
CA ASP A 98 1.21 26.94 2.91
C ASP A 98 0.66 28.03 1.99
N PHE A 99 1.26 28.20 0.81
CA PHE A 99 0.88 29.24 -0.14
C PHE A 99 -0.59 29.12 -0.59
N VAL A 100 -1.08 27.91 -0.85
CA VAL A 100 -2.48 27.68 -1.27
C VAL A 100 -3.47 27.84 -0.11
N GLN A 101 -3.05 27.51 1.11
CA GLN A 101 -3.91 27.57 2.30
C GLN A 101 -3.93 28.96 2.95
N GLU A 102 -2.98 29.83 2.61
CA GLU A 102 -2.91 31.20 3.09
C GLU A 102 -3.98 32.08 2.42
N SER A 103 -4.73 32.85 3.22
CA SER A 103 -5.65 33.84 2.66
C SER A 103 -4.87 35.00 2.04
N LEU A 104 -5.31 35.43 0.86
CA LEU A 104 -4.70 36.53 0.13
C LEU A 104 -5.40 37.89 0.35
N ASP A 105 -6.49 37.93 1.12
CA ASP A 105 -7.39 39.08 1.23
C ASP A 105 -6.72 40.37 1.75
N SER A 106 -5.65 40.23 2.54
CA SER A 106 -4.91 41.35 3.15
C SER A 106 -3.66 41.76 2.38
N TYR A 107 -3.32 41.06 1.29
CA TYR A 107 -2.10 41.30 0.53
C TYR A 107 -2.38 42.09 -0.75
N SER A 108 -1.46 42.97 -1.11
CA SER A 108 -1.48 43.62 -2.44
C SER A 108 -1.01 42.67 -3.54
N ASP A 109 -1.44 42.93 -4.78
CA ASP A 109 -0.97 42.20 -5.97
C ASP A 109 0.56 42.14 -6.08
N ALA A 110 1.26 43.20 -5.65
CA ALA A 110 2.72 43.24 -5.65
C ALA A 110 3.33 42.24 -4.67
N GLN A 111 2.76 42.12 -3.46
CA GLN A 111 3.20 41.17 -2.44
C GLN A 111 2.87 39.73 -2.86
N ILE A 112 1.65 39.50 -3.37
CA ILE A 112 1.23 38.20 -3.90
C ILE A 112 2.15 37.79 -5.04
N GLY A 113 2.40 38.69 -5.99
CA GLY A 113 3.28 38.43 -7.13
C GLY A 113 4.73 38.15 -6.74
N ALA A 114 5.24 38.74 -5.65
CA ALA A 114 6.58 38.43 -5.15
C ALA A 114 6.64 36.98 -4.63
N ALA A 115 5.73 36.60 -3.72
CA ALA A 115 5.69 35.26 -3.16
C ALA A 115 5.35 34.17 -4.21
N ALA A 116 4.39 34.45 -5.09
CA ALA A 116 3.95 33.53 -6.12
C ALA A 116 5.07 33.18 -7.11
N ARG A 117 5.94 34.14 -7.47
CA ARG A 117 7.07 33.88 -8.36
C ARG A 117 8.06 32.88 -7.78
N ASP A 118 8.34 32.98 -6.48
CA ASP A 118 9.24 32.06 -5.79
C ASP A 118 8.63 30.66 -5.71
N VAL A 119 7.40 30.55 -5.20
CA VAL A 119 6.67 29.28 -5.11
C VAL A 119 6.51 28.62 -6.48
N HIS A 120 6.13 29.38 -7.51
CA HIS A 120 5.98 28.88 -8.88
C HIS A 120 7.29 28.30 -9.42
N ARG A 121 8.39 29.06 -9.31
CA ARG A 121 9.71 28.62 -9.76
C ARG A 121 10.12 27.31 -9.06
N ASP A 122 9.93 27.24 -7.75
CA ASP A 122 10.44 26.12 -6.97
C ASP A 122 9.55 24.87 -7.12
N CYS A 123 8.23 25.03 -7.29
CA CYS A 123 7.33 23.97 -7.75
C CYS A 123 7.77 23.41 -9.12
N GLY A 124 8.12 24.30 -10.05
CA GLY A 124 8.65 23.90 -11.37
C GLY A 124 9.89 23.01 -11.26
N LYS A 125 10.84 23.35 -10.37
CA LYS A 125 12.04 22.53 -10.12
C LYS A 125 11.69 21.14 -9.57
N VAL A 126 10.73 21.06 -8.65
CA VAL A 126 10.26 19.77 -8.09
C VAL A 126 9.66 18.90 -9.20
N LEU A 127 8.78 19.47 -10.02
CA LEU A 127 8.12 18.75 -11.11
C LEU A 127 9.11 18.30 -12.18
N ASP A 128 10.06 19.15 -12.57
CA ASP A 128 11.10 18.79 -13.54
C ASP A 128 11.99 17.65 -13.04
N ARG A 129 12.45 17.75 -11.78
CA ARG A 129 13.25 16.71 -11.13
C ARG A 129 12.52 15.37 -11.04
N MET A 130 11.23 15.36 -10.70
CA MET A 130 10.47 14.12 -10.49
C MET A 130 9.87 13.52 -11.77
N PHE A 131 9.49 14.35 -12.74
CA PHE A 131 8.67 13.90 -13.87
C PHE A 131 9.25 14.21 -15.25
N ALA A 132 10.15 15.21 -15.36
CA ALA A 132 10.72 15.70 -16.62
C ALA A 132 9.62 15.82 -17.70
N LEU A 133 8.65 16.70 -17.43
CA LEU A 133 7.44 16.85 -18.23
C LEU A 133 7.79 17.31 -19.65
N LYS A 134 7.13 16.69 -20.64
CA LYS A 134 7.25 17.03 -22.05
C LYS A 134 5.87 17.22 -22.67
N PRO A 135 5.78 17.95 -23.79
CA PRO A 135 4.54 17.98 -24.56
C PRO A 135 4.06 16.59 -24.98
N VAL A 136 2.75 16.36 -24.96
CA VAL A 136 2.18 15.14 -25.56
C VAL A 136 2.43 15.18 -27.06
N LEU A 137 2.06 16.30 -27.69
CA LEU A 137 2.26 16.61 -29.10
C LEU A 137 3.21 17.81 -29.25
N ASN A 138 4.16 17.73 -30.18
CA ASN A 138 5.23 18.73 -30.31
C ASN A 138 4.86 19.93 -31.19
N ASP A 139 3.68 19.94 -31.79
CA ASP A 139 3.22 21.08 -32.57
C ASP A 139 2.98 22.30 -31.66
N GLN A 140 3.02 23.48 -32.27
CA GLN A 140 2.75 24.71 -31.54
C GLN A 140 1.26 24.86 -31.26
N GLU A 141 0.91 25.53 -30.17
CA GLU A 141 -0.46 25.99 -29.96
C GLU A 141 -0.87 26.93 -31.11
N GLY A 142 -2.06 26.74 -31.63
CA GLY A 142 -2.55 27.38 -32.86
C GLY A 142 -2.25 26.60 -34.15
N ALA A 143 -1.43 25.55 -34.11
CA ALA A 143 -1.18 24.72 -35.30
C ALA A 143 -2.42 23.91 -35.69
N THR A 144 -2.68 23.78 -36.99
CA THR A 144 -3.69 22.85 -37.50
C THR A 144 -3.13 21.44 -37.46
N LEU A 145 -3.87 20.51 -36.85
CA LEU A 145 -3.51 19.11 -36.76
C LEU A 145 -4.67 18.21 -37.17
N GLU A 146 -4.32 16.98 -37.54
CA GLU A 146 -5.27 15.92 -37.81
C GLU A 146 -5.23 14.91 -36.66
N VAL A 147 -6.39 14.65 -36.06
CA VAL A 147 -6.56 13.61 -35.04
C VAL A 147 -6.97 12.34 -35.76
N PRO A 148 -6.15 11.28 -35.73
CA PRO A 148 -6.39 10.07 -36.51
C PRO A 148 -7.62 9.31 -36.00
N ALA A 149 -8.15 8.42 -36.86
CA ALA A 149 -9.10 7.41 -36.42
C ALA A 149 -8.49 6.49 -35.36
N GLY A 150 -9.28 6.11 -34.36
CA GLY A 150 -8.81 5.27 -33.25
C GLY A 150 -7.86 5.97 -32.27
N TYR A 151 -7.88 7.31 -32.21
CA TYR A 151 -7.06 8.06 -31.25
C TYR A 151 -7.34 7.67 -29.79
N ASP A 152 -6.33 7.78 -28.93
CA ASP A 152 -6.46 7.57 -27.49
C ASP A 152 -7.01 8.83 -26.81
N THR A 153 -8.12 8.70 -26.09
CA THR A 153 -8.78 9.79 -25.35
C THR A 153 -7.96 10.29 -24.16
N GLY A 154 -6.96 9.53 -23.71
CA GLY A 154 -5.94 9.97 -22.76
C GLY A 154 -4.88 10.90 -23.39
N CYS A 155 -4.68 10.82 -24.71
CA CYS A 155 -3.73 11.66 -25.44
C CYS A 155 -4.39 12.86 -26.12
N TYR A 156 -5.65 12.73 -26.53
CA TYR A 156 -6.41 13.79 -27.21
C TYR A 156 -7.73 14.03 -26.50
N ARG A 157 -7.99 15.30 -26.17
CA ARG A 157 -9.31 15.77 -25.76
C ARG A 157 -9.88 16.67 -26.85
N LEU A 158 -10.91 16.20 -27.53
CA LEU A 158 -11.63 16.99 -28.53
C LEU A 158 -12.59 17.97 -27.85
N THR A 159 -12.69 19.19 -28.37
CA THR A 159 -13.58 20.25 -27.88
C THR A 159 -14.17 21.02 -29.05
N GLY A 160 -15.38 21.56 -28.90
CA GLY A 160 -16.10 22.27 -29.97
C GLY A 160 -17.18 21.40 -30.61
N ASP A 161 -17.44 21.62 -31.89
CA ASP A 161 -18.37 20.81 -32.68
C ASP A 161 -17.67 19.51 -33.13
N VAL A 162 -17.92 18.43 -32.41
CA VAL A 162 -17.37 17.10 -32.67
C VAL A 162 -18.45 16.25 -33.31
N THR A 163 -18.76 16.55 -34.57
CA THR A 163 -19.70 15.79 -35.39
C THR A 163 -18.97 15.04 -36.51
N GLY A 164 -19.52 13.90 -36.92
CA GLY A 164 -18.91 13.02 -37.92
C GLY A 164 -17.95 11.98 -37.33
N GLU A 165 -17.26 11.29 -38.23
CA GLU A 165 -16.29 10.23 -37.90
C GLU A 165 -14.85 10.74 -38.13
N PRO A 166 -13.86 10.24 -37.39
CA PRO A 166 -12.47 10.60 -37.61
C PRO A 166 -11.96 10.14 -38.99
N PRO A 167 -10.86 10.72 -39.51
CA PRO A 167 -9.97 11.68 -38.84
C PRO A 167 -10.59 13.06 -38.65
N PHE A 168 -10.40 13.65 -37.47
CA PHE A 168 -10.85 15.02 -37.19
C PHE A 168 -9.76 16.01 -37.55
N ARG A 169 -10.14 17.19 -38.03
CA ARG A 169 -9.21 18.31 -38.27
C ARG A 169 -9.52 19.43 -37.30
N GLY A 170 -8.51 19.88 -36.58
CA GLY A 170 -8.66 20.91 -35.55
C GLY A 170 -7.42 21.75 -35.36
N VAL A 171 -7.49 22.66 -34.39
CA VAL A 171 -6.39 23.54 -34.00
C VAL A 171 -5.91 23.12 -32.61
N MET A 172 -4.60 23.01 -32.42
CA MET A 172 -4.02 22.71 -31.11
C MET A 172 -4.28 23.87 -30.15
N VAL A 173 -5.13 23.66 -29.14
CA VAL A 173 -5.35 24.67 -28.09
C VAL A 173 -4.31 24.55 -26.98
N HIS A 174 -3.96 23.32 -26.62
CA HIS A 174 -2.97 23.03 -25.59
C HIS A 174 -2.27 21.71 -25.93
N HIS A 175 -0.95 21.71 -25.90
CA HIS A 175 -0.10 20.58 -26.33
C HIS A 175 -0.12 19.37 -25.37
N GLY A 176 -0.65 19.58 -24.15
CA GLY A 176 -0.74 18.56 -23.11
C GLY A 176 0.61 18.27 -22.46
N TRP A 177 0.61 17.60 -21.30
CA TRP A 177 1.85 17.23 -20.62
C TRP A 177 1.92 15.72 -20.41
N LYS A 178 3.05 15.12 -20.77
CA LYS A 178 3.42 13.73 -20.44
C LYS A 178 4.65 13.72 -19.55
N ALA A 179 4.60 12.93 -18.48
CA ALA A 179 5.78 12.61 -17.71
C ALA A 179 6.68 11.64 -18.49
N THR A 180 7.98 11.86 -18.48
CA THR A 180 8.96 10.93 -19.08
C THR A 180 9.59 10.01 -18.04
N ARG A 181 9.41 10.32 -16.76
CA ARG A 181 9.81 9.52 -15.59
C ARG A 181 8.82 9.76 -14.43
N CYS A 182 8.94 8.98 -13.37
CA CYS A 182 8.15 9.17 -12.15
C CYS A 182 9.02 8.81 -10.94
N ASP A 183 9.84 9.77 -10.51
CA ASP A 183 10.87 9.58 -9.50
C ASP A 183 10.44 10.23 -8.17
N VAL A 184 9.30 9.78 -7.65
CA VAL A 184 8.78 10.26 -6.37
C VAL A 184 9.50 9.56 -5.21
N PRO A 185 10.01 10.31 -4.19
CA PRO A 185 10.70 9.73 -3.05
C PRO A 185 9.86 8.70 -2.30
N GLN A 186 10.48 7.56 -1.98
CA GLN A 186 9.88 6.55 -1.13
C GLN A 186 9.89 7.00 0.33
N TRP A 187 8.84 6.66 1.06
CA TRP A 187 8.70 6.97 2.47
C TRP A 187 9.46 5.98 3.35
N SER A 188 10.27 6.51 4.27
CA SER A 188 11.07 5.75 5.22
C SER A 188 10.70 6.00 6.68
N GLY A 189 9.68 6.84 6.94
CA GLY A 189 9.24 7.14 8.31
C GLY A 189 8.23 6.12 8.86
N SER A 190 7.71 6.40 10.05
CA SER A 190 6.73 5.52 10.71
C SER A 190 5.39 5.47 9.97
N GLU A 191 4.62 4.40 10.19
CA GLU A 191 3.24 4.31 9.67
C GLU A 191 2.35 5.44 10.21
N MET A 192 2.56 5.85 11.47
CA MET A 192 1.81 6.95 12.08
C MET A 192 2.00 8.28 11.35
N ALA A 193 3.21 8.53 10.84
CA ALA A 193 3.52 9.74 10.10
C ALA A 193 3.32 9.62 8.57
N ALA A 194 2.80 8.49 8.08
CA ALA A 194 2.66 8.23 6.64
C ALA A 194 1.74 9.24 5.93
N LEU A 195 0.81 9.87 6.65
CA LEU A 195 -0.10 10.89 6.11
C LEU A 195 0.36 12.33 6.39
N ILE A 196 1.47 12.53 7.11
CA ILE A 196 1.95 13.86 7.50
C ILE A 196 2.71 14.49 6.33
N VAL A 197 2.15 15.55 5.76
CA VAL A 197 2.74 16.31 4.64
C VAL A 197 3.93 17.16 5.09
N ALA A 198 3.74 17.91 6.18
CA ALA A 198 4.80 18.67 6.85
C ALA A 198 4.67 18.45 8.37
N PRO A 199 5.78 18.24 9.09
CA PRO A 199 5.75 18.12 10.55
C PRO A 199 5.41 19.47 11.19
N ALA A 200 4.84 19.42 12.39
CA ALA A 200 4.75 20.61 13.23
C ALA A 200 6.15 20.99 13.74
N GLU A 201 6.52 22.27 13.64
CA GLU A 201 7.76 22.80 14.19
C GLU A 201 7.48 23.38 15.58
N VAL A 202 8.26 22.95 16.57
CA VAL A 202 8.10 23.37 17.98
C VAL A 202 9.46 23.88 18.48
N GLU A 203 9.52 25.16 18.81
CA GLU A 203 10.69 25.76 19.44
C GLU A 203 10.70 25.45 20.95
N LEU A 204 11.79 24.85 21.44
CA LEU A 204 11.96 24.57 22.86
C LEU A 204 12.49 25.80 23.58
N ARG A 205 11.80 26.22 24.64
CA ARG A 205 12.31 27.24 25.57
C ARG A 205 12.90 26.54 26.79
N THR A 206 14.12 26.89 27.16
CA THR A 206 14.73 26.43 28.39
C THR A 206 14.03 27.13 29.56
N SER A 207 13.47 26.33 30.48
CA SER A 207 12.95 26.79 31.77
C SER A 207 14.07 27.03 32.77
#